data_AF-A0A1W0W1B4-F1
#
_entry.id   AF-A0A1W0W1B4-F1
#
_cell.length_a   1.000
_cell.length_b   1.000
_cell.length_c   1.000
_cell.angle_alpha   90.00
_cell.angle_beta   90.00
_cell.angle_gamma   90.00
#
_symmetry.space_group_name_H-M   'P 1'
#
loop_
_entity.id
_entity.type
_entity.pdbx_description
1 polymer ?
#
loop_
_entity_poly.entity_id
_entity_poly.type
_entity_poly.pdbx_seq_one_letter_code
_entity_poly.pdbx_strand_id
1 'polypeptide(L)'
;MQVYGSISPHVMNIMAVAIMEEQFHKHMLDSLPSFEWCKHIFSHSVSVELQNSELVPSNISYHFSERCIGYSLDNADLVFVPACKNRYWYVVIANMRERRFEVICPFKDLNIVKEDAFVIVSNFRKVFKFSYPASRRVDVYRMGFAFASVSNSTSQYVFFTSPQLSRKIL
;
A
#
# COMPACT_ATOMS: atom_id res chain seq x y z
N MET A 1 -8.67 20.68 -17.28
CA MET A 1 -9.44 20.67 -16.01
C MET A 1 -8.48 20.23 -14.91
N GLN A 2 -8.12 21.13 -14.00
CA GLN A 2 -7.22 20.83 -12.88
C GLN A 2 -8.10 20.50 -11.68
N VAL A 3 -8.02 19.27 -11.17
CA VAL A 3 -8.83 18.83 -10.03
C VAL A 3 -8.09 19.26 -8.76
N TYR A 4 -8.73 20.14 -7.98
CA TYR A 4 -8.21 20.61 -6.70
C TYR A 4 -8.73 19.72 -5.57
N GLY A 5 -7.85 18.94 -4.93
CA GLY A 5 -8.20 18.11 -3.78
C GLY A 5 -7.32 16.87 -3.63
N SER A 6 -7.26 16.31 -2.42
CA SER A 6 -6.67 14.98 -2.20
C SER A 6 -7.71 13.90 -2.44
N ILE A 7 -7.29 12.77 -3.00
CA ILE A 7 -8.15 11.59 -3.15
C ILE A 7 -8.59 11.16 -1.74
N SER A 8 -9.89 10.96 -1.54
CA SER A 8 -10.38 10.51 -0.23
C SER A 8 -10.08 9.02 -0.02
N PRO A 9 -9.96 8.55 1.24
CA PRO A 9 -9.83 7.12 1.54
C PRO A 9 -10.92 6.24 0.91
N HIS A 10 -12.15 6.76 0.82
CA HIS A 10 -13.27 6.05 0.20
C HIS A 10 -13.02 5.77 -1.28
N VAL A 11 -12.54 6.79 -2.02
CA VAL A 11 -12.22 6.64 -3.45
C VAL A 11 -11.05 5.67 -3.63
N MET A 12 -10.01 5.74 -2.77
CA MET A 12 -8.89 4.79 -2.81
C MET A 12 -9.35 3.34 -2.57
N ASN A 13 -10.22 3.11 -1.59
CA ASN A 13 -10.76 1.78 -1.30
C ASN A 13 -11.62 1.25 -2.45
N ILE A 14 -12.45 2.09 -3.08
CA ILE A 14 -13.26 1.68 -4.24
C ILE A 14 -12.35 1.28 -5.41
N MET A 15 -11.29 2.05 -5.67
CA MET A 15 -10.31 1.69 -6.71
C MET A 15 -9.60 0.37 -6.41
N ALA A 16 -9.21 0.14 -5.15
CA ALA A 16 -8.60 -1.11 -4.72
C ALA A 16 -9.53 -2.31 -4.96
N VAL A 17 -10.80 -2.20 -4.58
CA VAL A 17 -11.82 -3.24 -4.81
C VAL A 17 -12.02 -3.48 -6.30
N ALA A 18 -12.19 -2.42 -7.10
CA ALA A 18 -12.39 -2.56 -8.54
C ALA A 18 -11.24 -3.32 -9.23
N ILE A 19 -9.98 -3.04 -8.86
CA ILE A 19 -8.81 -3.76 -9.39
C ILE A 19 -8.85 -5.24 -9.00
N MET A 20 -9.19 -5.54 -7.74
CA MET A 20 -9.27 -6.92 -7.25
C MET A 20 -10.44 -7.69 -7.89
N GLU A 21 -11.59 -7.04 -8.09
CA GLU A 21 -12.74 -7.62 -8.79
C GLU A 21 -12.44 -7.90 -10.25
N GLU A 22 -11.76 -7.00 -10.96
CA GLU A 22 -11.36 -7.22 -12.35
C GLU A 22 -10.42 -8.43 -12.46
N GLN A 23 -9.44 -8.55 -11.57
CA GLN A 23 -8.55 -9.71 -11.50
C GLN A 23 -9.34 -11.00 -11.24
N PHE A 24 -10.29 -10.97 -10.31
CA PHE A 24 -11.13 -12.12 -10.01
C PHE A 24 -11.97 -12.56 -11.21
N HIS A 25 -12.62 -11.63 -11.90
CA HIS A 25 -13.41 -11.93 -13.10
C HIS A 25 -12.55 -12.53 -14.21
N LYS A 26 -11.36 -11.98 -14.45
CA LYS A 26 -10.42 -12.54 -15.43
C LYS A 26 -10.01 -13.97 -15.08
N HIS A 27 -9.75 -14.22 -13.80
CA HIS A 27 -9.41 -15.56 -13.30
C HIS A 27 -10.57 -16.55 -13.48
N MET A 28 -11.81 -16.15 -13.18
CA MET A 28 -12.99 -17.02 -13.35
C MET A 28 -13.28 -17.38 -14.81
N LEU A 29 -12.87 -16.53 -15.75
CA LEU A 29 -13.08 -16.72 -17.19
C LEU A 29 -11.89 -17.42 -17.88
N ASP A 30 -10.91 -17.94 -17.13
CA ASP A 30 -9.62 -18.45 -17.66
C ASP A 30 -8.93 -17.48 -18.63
N SER A 31 -9.23 -16.19 -18.47
CA SER A 31 -8.75 -15.10 -19.33
C SER A 31 -7.63 -14.30 -18.67
N LEU A 32 -7.30 -14.62 -17.42
CA LEU A 32 -6.14 -14.08 -16.73
C LEU A 32 -4.89 -14.70 -17.38
N PRO A 33 -4.07 -13.91 -18.09
CA PRO A 33 -2.88 -14.46 -18.72
C PRO A 33 -1.93 -15.00 -17.65
N SER A 34 -1.23 -16.10 -17.94
CA SER A 34 -0.29 -16.74 -16.98
C SER A 34 0.85 -15.84 -16.50
N PHE A 35 1.08 -14.71 -17.18
CA PHE A 35 2.06 -13.71 -16.80
C PHE A 35 1.50 -12.63 -15.86
N GLU A 36 0.18 -12.54 -15.66
CA GLU A 36 -0.43 -11.55 -14.78
C GLU A 36 -0.28 -11.96 -13.31
N TRP A 37 0.11 -11.01 -12.46
CA TRP A 37 0.47 -11.29 -11.07
C TRP A 37 -0.76 -11.17 -10.18
N CYS A 38 -0.92 -12.09 -9.23
CA CYS A 38 -1.98 -12.05 -8.24
C CYS A 38 -1.74 -10.88 -7.26
N LYS A 39 -2.66 -9.90 -7.28
CA LYS A 39 -2.60 -8.67 -6.48
C LYS A 39 -3.57 -8.78 -5.31
N HIS A 40 -3.09 -8.46 -4.11
CA HIS A 40 -3.91 -8.09 -2.97
C HIS A 40 -3.72 -6.60 -2.68
N ILE A 41 -4.79 -5.87 -2.42
CA ILE A 41 -4.70 -4.45 -2.06
C ILE A 41 -5.42 -4.26 -0.73
N PHE A 42 -4.67 -3.86 0.29
CA PHE A 42 -5.26 -3.53 1.58
C PHE A 42 -6.13 -2.29 1.49
N SER A 43 -7.20 -2.28 2.27
CA SER A 43 -7.97 -1.07 2.51
C SER A 43 -7.11 -0.04 3.26
N HIS A 44 -7.49 1.23 3.12
CA HIS A 44 -6.83 2.33 3.80
C HIS A 44 -6.79 2.15 5.32
N SER A 45 -7.81 1.55 5.95
CA SER A 45 -7.82 1.33 7.41
C SER A 45 -6.69 0.41 7.85
N VAL A 46 -6.44 -0.68 7.13
CA VAL A 46 -5.32 -1.59 7.43
C VAL A 46 -3.98 -0.89 7.16
N SER A 47 -3.88 -0.08 6.11
CA SER A 47 -2.69 0.72 5.84
C SER A 47 -2.39 1.76 6.92
N VAL A 48 -3.42 2.33 7.56
CA VAL A 48 -3.25 3.26 8.70
C VAL A 48 -2.66 2.52 9.90
N GLU A 49 -3.17 1.34 10.21
CA GLU A 49 -2.61 0.52 11.29
C GLU A 49 -1.15 0.14 11.02
N LEU A 50 -0.82 -0.20 9.78
CA LEU A 50 0.56 -0.53 9.39
C LEU A 50 1.52 0.67 9.50
N GLN A 51 1.02 1.92 9.48
CA GLN A 51 1.82 3.12 9.70
C GLN A 51 2.08 3.41 11.19
N ASN A 52 1.43 2.70 12.12
CA ASN A 52 1.59 2.92 13.55
C ASN A 52 2.93 2.32 14.06
N SER A 53 3.86 3.16 14.54
CA SER A 53 5.15 2.72 15.07
C SER A 53 5.05 1.79 16.29
N GLU A 54 3.93 1.86 17.02
CA GLU A 54 3.66 1.08 18.23
C GLU A 54 2.77 -0.15 17.95
N LEU A 55 2.58 -0.50 16.67
CA LEU A 55 1.72 -1.61 16.28
C LEU A 55 2.09 -2.93 16.98
N VAL A 56 1.09 -3.53 17.62
CA VAL A 56 1.15 -4.90 18.11
C VAL A 56 0.59 -5.85 17.04
N PRO A 57 1.39 -6.81 16.51
CA PRO A 57 0.99 -7.62 15.35
C PRO A 57 -0.33 -8.39 15.51
N SER A 58 -0.63 -8.88 16.71
CA SER A 58 -1.86 -9.63 17.00
C SER A 58 -3.12 -8.81 16.72
N ASN A 59 -3.09 -7.49 16.96
CA ASN A 59 -4.26 -6.62 16.85
C ASN A 59 -4.82 -6.56 15.43
N ILE A 60 -3.96 -6.71 14.42
CA ILE A 60 -4.36 -6.60 13.01
C ILE A 60 -4.13 -7.88 12.20
N SER A 61 -3.60 -8.92 12.83
CA SER A 61 -3.33 -10.22 12.18
C SER A 61 -4.57 -10.83 11.51
N TYR A 62 -5.76 -10.58 12.05
CA TYR A 62 -7.02 -11.03 11.43
C TYR A 62 -7.17 -10.50 9.99
N HIS A 63 -6.75 -9.26 9.70
CA HIS A 63 -6.80 -8.67 8.36
C HIS A 63 -5.84 -9.34 7.37
N PHE A 64 -4.86 -10.08 7.85
CA PHE A 64 -3.94 -10.87 7.02
C PHE A 64 -4.44 -12.30 6.82
N SER A 65 -5.45 -12.74 7.57
CA SER A 65 -5.92 -14.12 7.56
C SER A 65 -6.78 -14.43 6.32
N GLU A 66 -6.70 -15.68 5.87
CA GLU A 66 -7.57 -16.20 4.81
C GLU A 66 -9.06 -16.06 5.15
N ARG A 67 -9.42 -16.12 6.44
CA ARG A 67 -10.81 -15.92 6.87
C ARG A 67 -11.32 -14.50 6.58
N CYS A 68 -10.45 -13.50 6.62
CA CYS A 68 -10.81 -12.11 6.32
C CYS A 68 -10.67 -11.80 4.82
N ILE A 69 -9.63 -12.33 4.18
CA ILE A 69 -9.27 -12.00 2.78
C ILE A 69 -9.99 -12.90 1.78
N GLY A 70 -10.34 -14.13 2.16
CA GLY A 70 -10.91 -15.17 1.30
C GLY A 70 -9.87 -16.09 0.63
N TYR A 71 -8.57 -15.79 0.79
CA TYR A 71 -7.47 -16.64 0.32
C TYR A 71 -6.20 -16.38 1.14
N SER A 72 -5.23 -17.30 1.08
CA SER A 72 -3.93 -17.12 1.73
C SER A 72 -3.12 -16.00 1.08
N LEU A 73 -2.75 -14.99 1.87
CA LEU A 73 -1.91 -13.89 1.40
C LEU A 73 -0.49 -14.36 1.03
N ASP A 74 -0.03 -15.50 1.55
CA ASP A 74 1.21 -16.17 1.13
C ASP A 74 1.16 -16.61 -0.35
N ASN A 75 -0.04 -16.75 -0.92
CA ASN A 75 -0.26 -17.06 -2.32
C ASN A 75 -0.30 -15.80 -3.23
N ALA A 76 -0.33 -14.59 -2.67
CA ALA A 76 -0.26 -13.37 -3.47
C ALA A 76 1.14 -13.16 -4.09
N ASP A 77 1.20 -12.61 -5.30
CA ASP A 77 2.46 -12.19 -5.93
C ASP A 77 2.83 -10.77 -5.51
N LEU A 78 1.83 -9.90 -5.43
CA LEU A 78 1.95 -8.51 -5.00
C LEU A 78 0.95 -8.20 -3.89
N VAL A 79 1.43 -7.57 -2.82
CA VAL A 79 0.56 -7.01 -1.76
C VAL A 79 0.77 -5.50 -1.69
N PHE A 80 -0.26 -4.74 -2.01
CA PHE A 80 -0.25 -3.28 -2.03
C PHE A 80 -0.76 -2.73 -0.70
N VAL A 81 -0.02 -1.78 -0.15
CA VAL A 81 -0.35 -1.01 1.06
C VAL A 81 -0.48 0.47 0.64
N PRO A 82 -1.69 0.94 0.26
CA PRO A 82 -1.89 2.33 -0.07
C PRO A 82 -1.79 3.19 1.20
N ALA A 83 -0.75 4.01 1.28
CA ALA A 83 -0.45 4.86 2.43
C ALA A 83 -0.78 6.33 2.11
N CYS A 84 -1.24 7.05 3.13
CA CYS A 84 -1.56 8.47 3.01
C CYS A 84 -0.94 9.24 4.16
N LYS A 85 -0.08 10.20 3.83
CA LYS A 85 0.55 11.11 4.79
C LYS A 85 0.38 12.53 4.30
N ASN A 86 0.04 13.46 5.18
CA ASN A 86 -0.10 14.89 4.85
C ASN A 86 -0.92 15.17 3.58
N ARG A 87 -1.99 14.37 3.36
CA ARG A 87 -2.91 14.45 2.21
C ARG A 87 -2.31 14.03 0.85
N TYR A 88 -1.14 13.41 0.80
CA TYR A 88 -0.66 12.75 -0.40
C TYR A 88 -0.69 11.24 -0.24
N TRP A 89 -0.90 10.54 -1.37
CA TRP A 89 -0.90 9.09 -1.43
C TRP A 89 0.40 8.57 -2.01
N TYR A 90 0.93 7.51 -1.44
CA TYR A 90 2.01 6.71 -2.00
C TYR A 90 1.67 5.24 -1.75
N VAL A 91 2.40 4.32 -2.38
CA VAL A 91 2.15 2.89 -2.17
C VAL A 91 3.42 2.16 -1.81
N VAL A 92 3.31 1.31 -0.79
CA VAL A 92 4.31 0.29 -0.47
C VAL A 92 3.80 -1.03 -1.02
N ILE A 93 4.63 -1.74 -1.77
CA ILE A 93 4.28 -3.00 -2.40
C ILE A 93 5.21 -4.08 -1.85
N ALA A 94 4.65 -5.10 -1.21
CA ALA A 94 5.40 -6.34 -0.97
C ALA A 94 5.38 -7.15 -2.26
N ASN A 95 6.47 -7.09 -3.03
CA ASN A 95 6.64 -7.87 -4.24
C ASN A 95 7.22 -9.24 -3.86
N MET A 96 6.32 -10.18 -3.57
CA MET A 96 6.65 -11.53 -3.09
C MET A 96 7.40 -12.33 -4.16
N ARG A 97 7.10 -12.07 -5.44
CA ARG A 97 7.75 -12.70 -6.58
C ARG A 97 9.21 -12.25 -6.75
N GLU A 98 9.46 -10.94 -6.70
CA GLU A 98 10.81 -10.36 -6.81
C GLU A 98 11.56 -10.28 -5.47
N ARG A 99 10.95 -10.78 -4.38
CA ARG A 99 11.54 -10.83 -3.04
C ARG A 99 12.05 -9.47 -2.55
N ARG A 100 11.28 -8.41 -2.80
CA ARG A 100 11.59 -7.05 -2.33
C ARG A 100 10.33 -6.24 -2.02
N PHE A 101 10.50 -5.25 -1.16
CA PHE A 101 9.52 -4.18 -0.98
C PHE A 101 9.84 -3.05 -1.98
N GLU A 102 8.80 -2.52 -2.61
CA GLU A 102 8.89 -1.39 -3.54
C GLU A 102 8.04 -0.24 -3.02
N VAL A 103 8.62 0.94 -2.94
CA VAL A 103 7.90 2.16 -2.54
C VAL A 103 7.77 3.05 -3.76
N ILE A 104 6.54 3.23 -4.21
CA ILE A 104 6.22 4.10 -5.34
C ILE A 104 5.69 5.42 -4.79
N CYS A 105 6.50 6.46 -4.96
CA CYS A 105 6.25 7.80 -4.48
C CYS A 105 5.86 8.72 -5.65
N PRO A 106 4.82 9.56 -5.52
CA PRO A 106 4.46 10.52 -6.57
C PRO A 106 5.40 11.73 -6.64
N PHE A 107 6.45 11.79 -5.81
CA PHE A 107 7.38 12.91 -5.74
C PHE A 107 8.81 12.49 -6.10
N LYS A 108 9.56 13.43 -6.68
CA LYS A 108 10.98 13.26 -6.97
C LYS A 108 11.82 13.05 -5.71
N ASP A 109 11.52 13.79 -4.64
CA ASP A 109 12.21 13.60 -3.37
C ASP A 109 11.58 12.42 -2.62
N LEU A 110 12.33 11.33 -2.55
CA LEU A 110 11.93 10.09 -1.90
C LEU A 110 12.07 10.15 -0.37
N ASN A 111 12.83 11.12 0.16
CA ASN A 111 13.07 11.21 1.61
C ASN A 111 11.79 11.51 2.38
N ILE A 112 10.81 12.14 1.75
CA ILE A 112 9.56 12.55 2.40
C ILE A 112 8.70 11.38 2.91
N VAL A 113 8.83 10.20 2.29
CA VAL A 113 8.09 8.98 2.64
C VAL A 113 8.98 7.90 3.26
N LYS A 114 10.29 8.15 3.34
CA LYS A 114 11.29 7.11 3.61
C LYS A 114 11.10 6.48 5.00
N GLU A 115 10.97 7.31 6.02
CA GLU A 115 10.78 6.86 7.40
C GLU A 115 9.45 6.10 7.57
N ASP A 116 8.36 6.64 7.04
CA ASP A 116 7.03 6.01 7.15
C ASP A 116 6.98 4.68 6.39
N ALA A 117 7.60 4.61 5.21
CA ALA A 117 7.68 3.38 4.44
C ALA A 117 8.49 2.30 5.19
N PHE A 118 9.55 2.67 5.92
CA PHE A 118 10.26 1.74 6.79
C PHE A 118 9.38 1.23 7.93
N VAL A 119 8.55 2.08 8.54
CA VAL A 119 7.58 1.67 9.57
C VAL A 119 6.59 0.67 8.99
N ILE A 120 5.98 0.98 7.85
CA ILE A 120 5.04 0.09 7.15
C ILE A 120 5.68 -1.26 6.87
N VAL A 121 6.88 -1.30 6.31
CA VAL A 121 7.54 -2.57 5.97
C VAL A 121 7.93 -3.36 7.22
N SER A 122 8.42 -2.69 8.26
CA SER A 122 8.71 -3.34 9.55
C SER A 122 7.46 -4.00 10.12
N ASN A 123 6.34 -3.28 10.13
CA ASN A 123 5.07 -3.75 10.64
C ASN A 123 4.47 -4.87 9.78
N PHE A 124 4.51 -4.72 8.45
CA PHE A 124 4.09 -5.75 7.52
C PHE A 124 4.84 -7.06 7.79
N ARG A 125 6.17 -7.01 7.92
CA ARG A 125 7.00 -8.19 8.22
C ARG A 125 6.55 -8.89 9.50
N LYS A 126 6.35 -8.12 10.58
CA LYS A 126 5.91 -8.67 11.88
C LYS A 126 4.53 -9.32 11.78
N VAL A 127 3.56 -8.63 11.19
CA VAL A 127 2.17 -9.11 11.08
C VAL A 127 2.07 -10.30 10.14
N PHE A 128 2.76 -10.25 9.00
CA PHE A 128 2.83 -11.36 8.05
C PHE A 128 3.44 -12.58 8.71
N LYS A 129 4.58 -12.45 9.41
CA LYS A 129 5.21 -13.59 10.08
C LYS A 129 4.37 -14.14 11.23
N PHE A 130 3.65 -13.28 11.94
CA PHE A 130 2.69 -13.70 12.96
C PHE A 130 1.53 -14.51 12.36
N SER A 131 1.02 -14.07 11.21
CA SER A 131 -0.13 -14.70 10.53
C SER A 131 0.25 -15.96 9.74
N TYR A 132 1.49 -16.02 9.23
CA TYR A 132 2.02 -17.09 8.40
C TYR A 132 3.39 -17.59 8.92
N PRO A 133 3.46 -18.13 10.15
CA PRO A 133 4.73 -18.51 10.78
C PRO A 133 5.48 -19.60 9.99
N ALA A 134 4.74 -20.46 9.31
CA ALA A 134 5.25 -21.57 8.51
C ALA A 134 5.35 -21.29 7.01
N SER A 135 5.19 -20.03 6.55
CA SER A 135 5.39 -19.69 5.13
C SER A 135 6.77 -20.14 4.67
N ARG A 136 6.80 -20.92 3.60
CA ARG A 136 8.02 -21.41 2.93
C ARG A 136 8.29 -20.69 1.61
N ARG A 137 7.30 -19.96 1.10
CA ARG A 137 7.37 -19.31 -0.21
C ARG A 137 8.31 -18.12 -0.18
N VAL A 138 8.18 -17.27 0.84
CA VAL A 138 8.95 -16.03 0.98
C VAL A 138 9.30 -15.78 2.45
N ASP A 139 10.58 -15.49 2.71
CA ASP A 139 10.99 -14.93 3.99
C ASP A 139 10.96 -13.39 3.91
N VAL A 140 9.88 -12.81 4.42
CA VAL A 140 9.62 -11.36 4.34
C VAL A 140 10.70 -10.51 5.04
N TYR A 141 11.43 -11.07 6.01
CA TYR A 141 12.53 -10.36 6.68
C TYR A 141 13.78 -10.27 5.81
N ARG A 142 13.95 -11.19 4.85
CA ARG A 142 15.09 -11.21 3.91
C ARG A 142 14.81 -10.48 2.61
N MET A 143 13.58 -10.01 2.41
CA MET A 143 13.22 -9.22 1.23
C MET A 143 13.96 -7.89 1.21
N GLY A 144 14.47 -7.49 0.04
CA GLY A 144 15.12 -6.20 -0.18
C GLY A 144 14.15 -5.01 -0.09
N PHE A 145 14.65 -3.81 -0.31
CA PHE A 145 13.86 -2.58 -0.25
C PHE A 145 14.29 -1.63 -1.37
N ALA A 146 13.35 -1.17 -2.21
CA ALA A 146 13.58 -0.29 -3.33
C ALA A 146 12.61 0.90 -3.31
N PHE A 147 13.06 2.06 -3.76
CA PHE A 147 12.24 3.26 -3.93
C PHE A 147 12.18 3.65 -5.41
N ALA A 148 11.02 4.10 -5.86
CA ALA A 148 10.79 4.62 -7.19
C ALA A 148 9.94 5.90 -7.12
N SER A 149 10.34 6.91 -7.88
CA SER A 149 9.51 8.11 -8.12
C SER A 149 8.74 7.92 -9.42
N VAL A 150 7.46 8.31 -9.44
CA VAL A 150 6.67 8.40 -10.69
C VAL A 150 6.54 9.84 -11.20
N SER A 151 7.16 10.81 -10.53
CA SER A 151 7.17 12.20 -10.99
C SER A 151 8.51 12.60 -11.60
N ASN A 152 8.40 13.34 -12.71
CA ASN A 152 9.51 14.06 -13.34
C ASN A 152 9.54 15.56 -12.93
N SER A 153 8.73 16.01 -11.98
CA SER A 153 8.59 17.42 -11.59
C SER A 153 8.77 17.66 -10.09
N THR A 154 9.53 18.71 -9.75
CA THR A 154 9.76 19.21 -8.38
C THR A 154 8.70 20.23 -7.93
N SER A 155 7.75 20.61 -8.80
CA SER A 155 6.80 21.72 -8.58
C SER A 155 5.76 21.53 -7.47
N GLN A 156 5.77 20.39 -6.77
CA GLN A 156 4.67 20.00 -5.88
C GLN A 156 4.87 20.47 -4.41
N TYR A 157 6.06 20.94 -4.03
CA TYR A 157 6.33 21.48 -2.68
C TYR A 157 5.60 22.79 -2.36
N VAL A 158 5.24 23.59 -3.38
CA VAL A 158 4.57 24.89 -3.19
C VAL A 158 3.16 24.72 -2.59
N PHE A 159 2.53 23.56 -2.78
CA PHE A 159 1.18 23.30 -2.28
C PHE A 159 1.11 22.93 -0.79
N PHE A 160 2.20 22.42 -0.20
CA PHE A 160 2.19 21.94 1.18
C PHE A 160 2.54 23.00 2.22
N THR A 161 3.10 24.14 1.81
CA THR A 161 3.53 25.24 2.70
C THR A 161 2.58 26.43 2.74
N SER A 162 1.46 26.40 2.02
CA SER A 162 0.48 27.50 2.03
C SER A 162 -0.35 27.48 3.33
N PRO A 163 -0.24 28.46 4.24
CA PRO A 163 -1.12 28.56 5.41
C PRO A 163 -2.54 28.84 4.92
N GLN A 164 -3.52 28.18 5.53
CA GLN A 164 -4.95 28.38 5.29
C GLN A 164 -5.29 29.88 5.32
N LEU A 165 -5.67 30.45 4.18
CA LEU A 165 -6.28 31.78 4.16
C LEU A 165 -7.65 31.64 4.83
N SER A 166 -7.71 32.11 6.08
CA SER A 166 -8.91 32.12 6.91
C SER A 166 -10.04 32.83 6.16
N ARG A 167 -11.07 32.07 5.77
CA ARG A 167 -12.35 32.65 5.34
C ARG A 167 -13.00 33.32 6.55
N LYS A 168 -12.81 34.64 6.70
CA LYS A 168 -13.80 35.49 7.37
C LYS A 168 -14.88 35.79 6.36
N ILE A 169 -16.05 35.18 6.55
CA ILE A 169 -17.29 35.64 5.93
C ILE A 169 -17.86 36.67 6.91
N LEU A 170 -17.92 37.93 6.47
CA LEU A 170 -18.86 38.94 6.96
C LEU A 170 -19.99 39.01 5.93
#